data_AF-A0A2I8DSI4-F1
#
_entry.id   AF-A0A2I8DSI4-F1
#
_cell.length_a   1.000
_cell.length_b   1.000
_cell.length_c   1.000
_cell.angle_alpha   90.00
_cell.angle_beta   90.00
_cell.angle_gamma   90.00
#
_symmetry.space_group_name_H-M   'P 1'
#
loop_
_entity.id
_entity.type
_entity.pdbx_description
1 polymer ?
#
loop_
_entity_poly.entity_id
_entity_poly.type
_entity_poly.pdbx_seq_one_letter_code
_entity_poly.pdbx_strand_id
1 'polypeptide(L)' 'MRASLAELGDVFRQPQPAEPLPNYIHLADALFFSADGTPIAGQPTLWRGRIAAVDGFILGRLQSDVNA' A
#
# COMPACT_ATOMS: atom_id res chain seq x y z
N MET A 1 16.61 -10.95 -8.01
CA MET A 1 15.72 -10.72 -6.85
C MET A 1 14.27 -10.75 -7.34
N ARG A 2 13.72 -11.95 -7.59
CA ARG A 2 12.33 -12.20 -7.98
C ARG A 2 11.70 -13.14 -6.95
N ALA A 3 11.75 -12.78 -5.67
CA ALA A 3 10.85 -13.42 -4.71
C ALA A 3 9.44 -13.06 -5.20
N SER A 4 8.70 -14.05 -5.69
CA SER A 4 7.44 -13.78 -6.37
C SER A 4 6.48 -13.15 -5.37
N LEU A 5 5.65 -12.20 -5.80
CA LEU A 5 4.67 -11.54 -4.93
C LEU A 5 3.78 -12.56 -4.18
N ALA A 6 3.61 -13.76 -4.74
CA ALA A 6 2.90 -14.88 -4.12
C ALA A 6 3.59 -15.41 -2.84
N GLU A 7 4.92 -15.43 -2.77
CA GLU A 7 5.68 -15.88 -1.59
C GLU A 7 5.55 -14.90 -0.42
N LEU A 8 5.40 -13.59 -0.66
CA LEU A 8 5.04 -12.65 0.39
C LEU A 8 3.65 -12.92 0.98
N GLY A 9 2.74 -13.45 0.16
CA GLY A 9 1.41 -13.87 0.60
C GLY A 9 1.41 -15.08 1.53
N ASP A 10 2.47 -15.90 1.53
CA ASP A 10 2.58 -17.09 2.39
C ASP A 10 2.63 -16.72 3.88
N VAL A 11 3.14 -15.52 4.22
CA VAL A 11 3.18 -15.00 5.59
C VAL A 11 1.78 -14.93 6.21
N PHE A 12 0.76 -14.64 5.41
CA PHE A 12 -0.64 -14.61 5.86
C PHE A 12 -1.29 -15.98 5.99
N ARG A 13 -0.66 -17.05 5.45
CA ARG A 13 -1.16 -18.44 5.59
C ARG A 13 -0.66 -19.12 6.86
N GLN A 14 0.29 -18.50 7.57
CA GLN A 14 0.78 -18.98 8.85
C GLN A 14 -0.15 -18.53 9.98
N PRO A 15 -0.23 -19.30 11.09
CA PRO A 15 -0.96 -18.88 12.28
C PRO A 15 -0.45 -17.51 12.75
N GLN A 16 -1.33 -16.51 12.71
CA GLN A 16 -1.02 -15.17 13.20
C GLN A 16 -1.09 -15.17 14.73
N PRO A 17 -0.27 -14.35 15.41
CA PRO A 17 -0.44 -14.12 16.84
C PRO A 17 -1.87 -13.61 17.11
N ALA A 18 -2.42 -13.98 18.27
CA ALA A 18 -3.77 -13.59 18.68
C ALA A 18 -3.99 -12.06 18.65
N GLU A 19 -2.91 -11.31 18.92
CA GLU A 19 -2.81 -9.89 18.61
C GLU A 19 -1.86 -9.70 17.41
N PRO A 20 -2.38 -9.48 16.20
CA PRO A 20 -1.53 -9.19 15.05
C PRO A 20 -0.81 -7.85 15.26
N LEU A 21 0.47 -7.81 14.89
CA LEU A 21 1.19 -6.55 14.82
C LEU A 21 0.50 -5.61 13.81
N PRO A 22 0.53 -4.28 14.03
CA PRO A 22 -0.11 -3.35 13.11
C PRO A 22 0.57 -3.44 11.74
N ASN A 23 -0.18 -3.87 10.73
CA ASN A 23 0.27 -3.82 9.35
C ASN A 23 0.12 -2.40 8.80
N TYR A 24 1.19 -1.87 8.24
CA TYR A 24 1.23 -0.53 7.67
C TYR A 24 1.37 -0.58 6.15
N ILE A 25 0.73 0.35 5.48
CA ILE A 25 1.01 0.71 4.10
C ILE A 25 1.94 1.91 4.12
N HIS A 26 3.02 1.81 3.36
CA HIS A 26 3.93 2.92 3.09
C HIS A 26 3.79 3.31 1.63
N LEU A 27 3.49 4.58 1.38
CA LEU A 27 3.46 5.15 0.04
C LEU A 27 4.57 6.19 -0.06
N ALA A 28 5.41 6.04 -1.09
CA ALA A 28 6.32 7.09 -1.51
C ALA A 28 5.59 8.02 -2.47
N ASP A 29 6.03 9.28 -2.50
CA ASP A 29 5.52 10.31 -3.40
C ASP A 29 3.98 10.47 -3.37
N ALA A 30 3.38 10.29 -2.20
CA ALA A 30 1.94 10.41 -2.02
C ALA A 30 1.50 11.89 -2.13
N LEU A 31 0.41 12.11 -2.86
CA LEU A 31 -0.27 13.39 -2.95
C LEU A 31 -1.55 13.34 -2.13
N PHE A 32 -1.83 14.42 -1.39
CA PHE A 32 -2.99 14.50 -0.51
C PHE A 32 -3.90 15.61 -0.97
N PHE A 33 -5.19 15.34 -0.99
CA PHE A 33 -6.22 16.29 -1.39
C PHE A 33 -7.34 16.28 -0.34
N SER A 34 -7.93 17.44 -0.07
CA SER A 34 -9.17 17.54 0.68
C SER A 34 -10.35 17.02 -0.14
N ALA A 35 -11.52 16.89 0.48
CA ALA A 35 -12.72 16.36 -0.16
C ALA A 35 -13.19 17.19 -1.38
N ASP A 36 -12.84 18.47 -1.43
CA ASP A 36 -13.10 19.37 -2.56
C ASP A 36 -12.00 19.32 -3.65
N GLY A 37 -10.98 18.47 -3.47
CA GLY A 37 -9.87 18.31 -4.40
C GLY A 37 -8.72 19.29 -4.24
N THR A 38 -8.74 20.16 -3.21
CA THR A 38 -7.62 21.08 -2.95
C THR A 38 -6.41 20.30 -2.43
N PRO A 39 -5.18 20.51 -2.98
CA PRO A 39 -3.98 19.84 -2.47
C PRO A 39 -3.68 20.25 -1.02
N ILE A 40 -3.49 19.26 -0.14
CA ILE A 40 -3.11 19.46 1.27
C ILE A 40 -1.59 19.63 1.40
N ALA A 41 -0.82 18.92 0.58
CA ALA A 41 0.63 19.06 0.50
C ALA A 41 1.02 19.52 -0.90
N GLY A 42 1.85 20.57 -0.99
CA GLY A 42 2.33 21.12 -2.25
C GLY A 42 3.42 20.28 -2.94
N GLN A 43 3.87 19.20 -2.30
CA GLN A 43 4.93 18.32 -2.81
C GLN A 43 4.61 16.86 -2.46
N PRO A 44 5.03 15.89 -3.29
CA PRO A 44 4.94 14.47 -2.96
C PRO A 44 5.62 14.19 -1.61
N THR A 45 4.95 13.43 -0.74
CA THR A 45 5.44 13.16 0.61
C THR A 45 5.22 11.71 1.01
N LEU A 46 5.94 11.25 2.03
CA LEU A 46 5.78 9.92 2.57
C LEU A 46 4.47 9.81 3.33
N TRP A 47 3.71 8.75 3.04
CA TRP A 47 2.54 8.38 3.83
C TRP A 47 2.77 7.06 4.56
N ARG A 48 2.26 6.97 5.79
CA ARG A 48 2.15 5.75 6.57
C ARG A 48 0.76 5.63 7.16
N GLY A 49 -0.01 4.62 6.75
CA GLY A 49 -1.31 4.32 7.31
C GLY A 49 -1.44 2.87 7.76
N ARG A 50 -2.28 2.61 8.77
CA ARG A 50 -2.63 1.24 9.16
C ARG A 50 -3.57 0.66 8.12
N ILE A 51 -3.42 -0.62 7.75
CA ILE A 51 -4.35 -1.29 6.82
C ILE A 51 -5.79 -1.19 7.32
N ALA A 52 -6.03 -1.36 8.63
CA ALA A 52 -7.35 -1.25 9.23
C ALA A 52 -7.98 0.16 9.16
N ALA A 53 -7.20 1.19 8.80
CA ALA A 53 -7.68 2.55 8.61
C ALA A 53 -7.91 2.91 7.13
N VAL A 54 -7.75 1.93 6.22
CA VAL A 54 -7.97 2.09 4.78
C VAL A 54 -9.30 1.43 4.42
N ASP A 55 -10.30 2.26 4.14
CA ASP A 55 -11.66 1.81 3.80
C ASP A 55 -11.76 1.27 2.35
N GLY A 56 -10.80 1.61 1.50
CA GLY A 56 -10.68 1.11 0.13
C GLY A 56 -9.47 1.68 -0.58
N PHE A 57 -8.99 0.99 -1.62
CA PHE A 57 -7.90 1.47 -2.48
C PHE A 57 -8.12 1.03 -3.93
N ILE A 58 -7.50 1.76 -4.88
CA ILE A 58 -7.50 1.45 -6.31
C ILE A 58 -6.05 1.46 -6.79
N LEU A 59 -5.55 0.34 -7.31
CA LEU A 59 -4.18 0.22 -7.81
C LEU A 59 -3.99 0.73 -9.25
N GLY A 60 -5.07 1.21 -9.88
CA GLY A 60 -5.07 1.58 -11.29
C GLY A 60 -4.91 0.36 -12.22
N ARG A 61 -4.32 0.56 -13.39
CA ARG A 61 -4.02 -0.51 -14.35
C ARG A 61 -2.67 -1.15 -14.03
N LEU A 62 -2.70 -2.41 -13.60
CA LEU A 62 -1.49 -3.23 -13.53
C LEU A 62 -1.13 -3.66 -14.96
N GLN A 63 -0.03 -3.14 -15.50
CA GLN A 63 0.55 -3.64 -16.75
C GLN A 63 1.89 -4.30 -16.43
N SER A 64 2.04 -5.56 -16.83
CA SER A 64 3.35 -6.19 -16.85
C SER A 64 4.13 -5.66 -18.05
N ASP A 65 5.33 -5.14 -17.83
CA ASP A 65 6.29 -4.90 -18.90
C ASP A 65 6.76 -6.25 -19.45
N VAL A 66 5.97 -6.81 -20.37
CA VAL A 66 6.43 -7.89 -21.27
C VAL A 66 7.30 -7.22 -22.32
N ASN A 67 8.52 -6.82 -21.93
CA ASN A 67 9.66 -6.53 -22.79
C ASN A 67 10.86 -6.18 -21.89
N ALA A 68 11.48 -7.21 -21.33
CA ALA A 68 12.81 -7.17 -20.73
C ALA A 68 13.58 -8.43 -21.14
#